data_AF-A0A665UL94-F1
#
_entry.id   AF-A0A665UL94-F1
#
_cell.length_a   1.000
_cell.length_b   1.000
_cell.length_c   1.000
_cell.angle_alpha   90.00
_cell.angle_beta   90.00
_cell.angle_gamma   90.00
#
_symmetry.space_group_name_H-M   'P 1'
#
loop_
_entity.id
_entity.type
_entity.pdbx_description
1 polymer ?
#
loop_
_entity_poly.entity_id
_entity_poly.type
_entity_poly.pdbx_seq_one_letter_code
_entity_poly.pdbx_strand_id
1 'polypeptide(L)'
;MPTWSLVSICVLLCIVVRWGVSLNSYSGAGKPPMFGDYEAQRHWQEVTYNLPPQEWYFNTTDNDLNYWGLDYPPLTAYHSWICAYIAKTINPDWVELHKSRGYESPSHKLFMRATVLVADLLIYIPAVVLYCLYLTDGSSKKKVSTLLCFLLYPGLILIDYGHFQYNGVSQGFALWGVLALGLGWDVSGSMAFSLALNYKQMELYHALPFFCYLLGKCVKLGLMGKGLFLLVRIAVTVLVTFALCWLPFLSDPHQALQVVRRIFPVARGLFESQLVSKGARGI
;
A
#
# COMPACT_ATOMS: atom_id res chain seq x y z
N MET A 1 -2.08 -33.44 -1.09
CA MET A 1 -2.38 -33.21 -2.52
C MET A 1 -3.72 -32.48 -2.75
N PRO A 2 -4.89 -32.91 -2.24
CA PRO A 2 -6.18 -32.27 -2.56
C PRO A 2 -6.30 -30.81 -2.08
N THR A 3 -5.70 -30.46 -0.94
CA THR A 3 -5.75 -29.08 -0.41
C THR A 3 -5.06 -28.07 -1.33
N TRP A 4 -3.90 -28.40 -1.91
CA TRP A 4 -3.16 -27.50 -2.79
C TRP A 4 -3.88 -27.28 -4.13
N SER A 5 -4.54 -28.30 -4.65
CA SER A 5 -5.40 -28.17 -5.83
C SER A 5 -6.57 -27.20 -5.55
N LEU A 6 -7.23 -27.32 -4.39
CA LEU A 6 -8.29 -26.39 -3.99
C LEU A 6 -7.79 -24.95 -3.80
N VAL A 7 -6.65 -24.77 -3.14
CA VAL A 7 -6.01 -23.45 -2.98
C VAL A 7 -5.70 -22.83 -4.34
N SER A 8 -5.15 -23.60 -5.28
CA SER A 8 -4.83 -23.12 -6.62
C SER A 8 -6.09 -22.68 -7.38
N ILE A 9 -7.17 -23.46 -7.30
CA ILE A 9 -8.47 -23.10 -7.88
C ILE A 9 -9.00 -21.80 -7.26
N CYS A 10 -8.90 -21.63 -5.93
CA CYS A 10 -9.34 -20.42 -5.24
C CYS A 10 -8.55 -19.18 -5.70
N VAL A 11 -7.22 -19.32 -5.85
CA VAL A 11 -6.36 -18.23 -6.34
C VAL A 11 -6.68 -17.89 -7.80
N LEU A 12 -6.86 -18.88 -8.67
CA LEU A 12 -7.24 -18.64 -10.07
C LEU A 12 -8.60 -17.95 -10.19
N LEU A 13 -9.62 -18.40 -9.44
CA LEU A 13 -10.93 -17.75 -9.38
C LEU A 13 -10.80 -16.30 -8.92
N CYS A 14 -10.02 -16.06 -7.87
CA CYS A 14 -9.73 -14.74 -7.32
C CYS A 14 -9.10 -13.79 -8.37
N ILE A 15 -8.14 -14.28 -9.16
CA ILE A 15 -7.50 -13.52 -10.25
C ILE A 15 -8.52 -13.19 -11.34
N VAL A 16 -9.34 -14.16 -11.75
CA VAL A 16 -10.38 -13.96 -12.77
C VAL A 16 -11.39 -12.90 -12.34
N VAL A 17 -11.85 -12.95 -11.08
CA VAL A 17 -12.81 -11.96 -10.54
C VAL A 17 -12.19 -10.56 -10.52
N ARG A 18 -10.97 -10.41 -10.00
CA ARG A 18 -10.23 -9.14 -9.99
C ARG A 18 -10.05 -8.57 -11.39
N TRP A 19 -9.61 -9.41 -12.32
CA TRP A 19 -9.42 -9.00 -13.71
C TRP A 19 -10.75 -8.62 -14.36
N GLY A 20 -11.83 -9.35 -14.10
CA GLY A 20 -13.18 -9.02 -14.58
C GLY A 20 -13.65 -7.63 -14.12
N VAL A 21 -13.42 -7.28 -12.85
CA VAL A 21 -13.73 -5.93 -12.33
C VAL A 21 -12.88 -4.86 -13.05
N SER A 22 -11.60 -5.15 -13.31
CA SER A 22 -10.65 -4.22 -13.94
C SER A 22 -11.02 -3.76 -15.36
N LEU A 23 -11.88 -4.52 -16.06
CA LEU A 23 -12.39 -4.18 -17.39
C LEU A 23 -13.28 -2.93 -17.37
N ASN A 24 -13.92 -2.63 -16.23
CA ASN A 24 -14.82 -1.48 -16.07
C ASN A 24 -14.05 -0.15 -15.95
N SER A 25 -14.81 0.96 -15.92
CA SER A 25 -14.24 2.30 -15.73
C SER A 25 -13.48 2.45 -14.40
N TYR A 26 -12.74 3.54 -14.25
CA TYR A 26 -11.94 3.87 -13.07
C TYR A 26 -12.33 5.23 -12.49
N SER A 27 -11.81 5.55 -11.30
CA SER A 27 -12.04 6.83 -10.64
C SER A 27 -11.54 7.99 -11.51
N GLY A 28 -12.46 8.87 -11.92
CA GLY A 28 -12.14 10.09 -12.67
C GLY A 28 -12.05 9.95 -14.19
N ALA A 29 -12.39 8.80 -14.78
CA ALA A 29 -12.32 8.62 -16.24
C ALA A 29 -13.13 9.66 -17.02
N GLY A 30 -12.50 10.34 -17.98
CA GLY A 30 -13.13 11.39 -18.79
C GLY A 30 -13.63 12.62 -18.00
N LYS A 31 -13.02 12.93 -16.84
CA LYS A 31 -13.43 14.04 -15.97
C LYS A 31 -12.32 15.09 -15.76
N PRO A 32 -11.91 15.85 -16.80
CA PRO A 32 -10.97 16.95 -16.64
C PRO A 32 -11.54 18.07 -15.72
N PRO A 33 -10.69 18.93 -15.13
CA PRO A 33 -9.24 18.96 -15.29
C PRO A 33 -8.49 18.02 -14.33
N MET A 34 -9.12 17.63 -13.21
CA MET A 34 -8.45 16.89 -12.12
C MET A 34 -8.57 15.38 -12.23
N PHE A 35 -9.54 14.82 -12.96
CA PHE A 35 -9.77 13.37 -13.02
C PHE A 35 -9.99 12.78 -11.60
N GLY A 36 -9.32 11.67 -11.26
CA GLY A 36 -9.51 10.94 -10.01
C GLY A 36 -8.27 10.13 -9.64
N ASP A 37 -8.43 9.14 -8.75
CA ASP A 37 -7.30 8.40 -8.17
C ASP A 37 -6.42 7.69 -9.21
N TYR A 38 -6.99 7.28 -10.35
CA TYR A 38 -6.22 6.74 -11.46
C TYR A 38 -5.16 7.73 -11.95
N GLU A 39 -5.55 9.00 -12.13
CA GLU A 39 -4.66 10.08 -12.56
C GLU A 39 -3.66 10.43 -11.46
N ALA A 40 -4.05 10.35 -10.18
CA ALA A 40 -3.11 10.56 -9.08
C ALA A 40 -1.94 9.57 -9.16
N GLN A 41 -2.23 8.28 -9.31
CA GLN A 41 -1.21 7.24 -9.42
C GLN A 41 -0.35 7.39 -10.68
N ARG A 42 -0.95 7.74 -11.83
CA ARG A 42 -0.20 8.04 -13.06
C ARG A 42 0.73 9.24 -12.86
N HIS A 43 0.24 10.32 -12.28
CA HIS A 43 1.03 11.51 -12.03
C HIS A 43 2.21 11.23 -11.09
N TRP A 44 2.04 10.37 -10.09
CA TRP A 44 3.16 9.94 -9.25
C TRP A 44 4.23 9.18 -10.04
N GLN A 45 3.85 8.38 -11.04
CA GLN A 45 4.80 7.72 -11.94
C GLN A 45 5.56 8.75 -12.79
N GLU A 46 4.88 9.73 -13.37
CA GLU A 46 5.50 10.85 -14.10
C GLU A 46 6.51 11.61 -13.22
N VAL A 47 6.09 12.06 -12.03
CA VAL A 47 6.93 12.83 -11.11
C VAL A 47 8.16 12.03 -10.68
N THR A 48 7.96 10.80 -10.22
CA THR A 48 9.06 9.99 -9.68
C THR A 48 10.09 9.63 -10.75
N TYR A 49 9.66 9.43 -12.00
CA TYR A 49 10.57 9.12 -13.10
C TYR A 49 11.39 10.33 -13.56
N ASN A 50 10.76 11.50 -13.68
CA ASN A 50 11.39 12.66 -14.32
C ASN A 50 12.12 13.59 -13.35
N LEU A 51 11.74 13.61 -12.07
CA LEU A 51 12.29 14.55 -11.09
C LEU A 51 13.22 13.85 -10.09
N PRO A 52 14.23 14.55 -9.55
CA PRO A 52 15.05 14.02 -8.47
C PRO A 52 14.21 13.85 -7.19
N PRO A 53 14.52 12.87 -6.31
CA PRO A 53 13.76 12.62 -5.08
C PRO A 53 13.52 13.86 -4.22
N GLN A 54 14.46 14.81 -4.24
CA GLN A 54 14.39 16.07 -3.52
C GLN A 54 13.21 16.95 -3.90
N GLU A 55 12.59 16.72 -5.06
CA GLU A 55 11.47 17.50 -5.58
C GLU A 55 10.12 16.78 -5.49
N TRP A 56 10.10 15.47 -5.21
CA TRP A 56 8.87 14.66 -5.26
C TRP A 56 7.76 15.15 -4.33
N TYR A 57 8.13 15.74 -3.19
CA TYR A 57 7.21 16.22 -2.16
C TYR A 57 7.17 17.75 -2.04
N PHE A 58 7.76 18.48 -2.99
CA PHE A 58 7.85 19.95 -2.97
C PHE A 58 7.10 20.57 -4.14
N ASN A 59 6.56 21.77 -3.92
CA ASN A 59 6.11 22.62 -5.02
C ASN A 59 7.35 23.17 -5.73
N THR A 60 7.48 22.86 -7.01
CA THR A 60 8.55 23.37 -7.88
C THR A 60 7.96 23.90 -9.19
N THR A 61 8.82 24.35 -10.10
CA THR A 61 8.39 24.69 -11.47
C THR A 61 7.81 23.48 -12.20
N ASP A 62 8.28 22.28 -11.86
CA ASP A 62 7.97 21.04 -12.55
C ASP A 62 7.01 20.11 -11.77
N ASN A 63 6.80 20.39 -10.48
CA ASN A 63 5.88 19.65 -9.62
C ASN A 63 4.88 20.59 -8.93
N ASP A 64 3.60 20.52 -9.34
CA ASP A 64 2.50 21.24 -8.69
C ASP A 64 1.78 20.31 -7.72
N LEU A 65 2.00 20.49 -6.42
CA LEU A 65 1.41 19.65 -5.39
C LEU A 65 -0.11 19.81 -5.27
N ASN A 66 -0.73 20.81 -5.91
CA ASN A 66 -2.18 20.92 -6.02
C ASN A 66 -2.76 20.00 -7.09
N TYR A 67 -1.94 19.57 -8.06
CA TYR A 67 -2.30 18.57 -9.05
C TYR A 67 -1.80 17.19 -8.61
N TRP A 68 -2.56 16.53 -7.73
CA TRP A 68 -2.23 15.18 -7.23
C TRP A 68 -0.81 15.02 -6.66
N GLY A 69 -0.30 16.02 -5.93
CA GLY A 69 1.00 15.93 -5.29
C GLY A 69 1.12 14.72 -4.35
N LEU A 70 2.28 14.09 -4.34
CA LEU A 70 2.52 12.86 -3.58
C LEU A 70 2.24 13.07 -2.07
N ASP A 71 1.40 12.22 -1.51
CA ASP A 71 0.90 12.31 -0.13
C ASP A 71 1.05 10.99 0.65
N TYR A 72 1.70 10.00 0.04
CA TYR A 72 2.01 8.70 0.65
C TYR A 72 3.49 8.64 1.07
N PRO A 73 3.85 7.75 2.00
CA PRO A 73 5.23 7.65 2.44
C PRO A 73 6.17 7.08 1.34
N PRO A 74 7.49 7.21 1.53
CA PRO A 74 8.47 6.96 0.48
C PRO A 74 8.39 5.61 -0.24
N LEU A 75 7.94 4.54 0.42
CA LEU A 75 7.85 3.22 -0.23
C LEU A 75 6.83 3.21 -1.38
N THR A 76 5.75 3.99 -1.29
CA THR A 76 4.85 4.19 -2.44
C THR A 76 5.52 4.96 -3.55
N ALA A 77 6.29 6.01 -3.24
CA ALA A 77 7.01 6.76 -4.27
C ALA A 77 8.00 5.86 -5.03
N TYR A 78 8.70 4.95 -4.33
CA TYR A 78 9.55 3.95 -5.00
C TYR A 78 8.78 2.91 -5.81
N HIS A 79 7.60 2.50 -5.36
CA HIS A 79 6.75 1.64 -6.18
C HIS A 79 6.29 2.35 -7.46
N SER A 80 5.84 3.60 -7.36
CA SER A 80 5.50 4.42 -8.53
C SER A 80 6.70 4.60 -9.45
N TRP A 81 7.89 4.83 -8.89
CA TRP A 81 9.14 4.95 -9.64
C TRP A 81 9.43 3.68 -10.47
N ILE A 82 9.36 2.50 -9.86
CA ILE A 82 9.55 1.22 -10.56
C ILE A 82 8.53 1.05 -11.68
N CYS A 83 7.25 1.29 -11.40
CA CYS A 83 6.18 1.24 -12.40
C CYS A 83 6.44 2.22 -13.55
N ALA A 84 6.93 3.42 -13.26
CA ALA A 84 7.21 4.45 -14.25
C ALA A 84 8.34 4.08 -15.21
N TYR A 85 9.40 3.40 -14.72
CA TYR A 85 10.44 2.86 -15.61
C TYR A 85 9.87 1.85 -16.60
N ILE A 86 9.00 0.95 -16.13
CA ILE A 86 8.34 -0.02 -17.01
C ILE A 86 7.41 0.71 -17.99
N ALA A 87 6.63 1.69 -17.52
CA ALA A 87 5.76 2.51 -18.35
C ALA A 87 6.55 3.18 -19.48
N LYS A 88 7.67 3.84 -19.15
CA LYS A 88 8.56 4.51 -20.11
C LYS A 88 9.05 3.58 -21.21
N THR A 89 9.39 2.34 -20.87
CA THR A 89 9.87 1.35 -21.85
C THR A 89 8.78 0.87 -22.81
N ILE A 90 7.52 0.87 -22.38
CA ILE A 90 6.37 0.44 -23.20
C ILE A 90 5.88 1.60 -24.07
N ASN A 91 5.59 2.74 -23.45
CA ASN A 91 5.18 3.95 -24.14
C ASN A 91 5.64 5.20 -23.34
N PRO A 92 6.61 5.95 -23.87
CA PRO A 92 7.13 7.16 -23.25
C PRO A 92 6.09 8.24 -22.93
N ASP A 93 4.99 8.32 -23.69
CA ASP A 93 3.98 9.36 -23.56
C ASP A 93 3.18 9.24 -22.25
N TRP A 94 3.16 8.05 -21.62
CA TRP A 94 2.40 7.82 -20.38
C TRP A 94 2.98 8.56 -19.17
N VAL A 95 4.28 8.86 -19.22
CA VAL A 95 5.05 9.48 -18.14
C VAL A 95 5.84 10.70 -18.64
N GLU A 96 5.47 11.28 -19.78
CA GLU A 96 6.13 12.47 -20.29
C GLU A 96 5.81 13.69 -19.44
N LEU A 97 6.84 14.30 -18.86
CA LEU A 97 6.71 15.48 -18.01
C LEU A 97 5.99 16.61 -18.76
N HIS A 98 5.01 17.24 -18.12
CA HIS A 98 4.20 18.36 -18.64
C HIS A 98 3.20 18.02 -19.75
N LYS A 99 3.29 16.84 -20.39
CA LYS A 99 2.39 16.44 -21.47
C LYS A 99 1.44 15.31 -21.10
N SER A 100 1.84 14.45 -20.16
CA SER A 100 1.08 13.24 -19.80
C SER A 100 -0.03 13.47 -18.78
N ARG A 101 -0.24 14.70 -18.29
CA ARG A 101 -1.35 15.03 -17.38
C ARG A 101 -2.70 14.74 -18.03
N GLY A 102 -3.51 13.92 -17.36
CA GLY A 102 -4.81 13.48 -17.86
C GLY A 102 -4.73 12.50 -19.03
N TYR A 103 -3.61 11.78 -19.21
CA TYR A 103 -3.44 10.84 -20.31
C TYR A 103 -4.38 9.62 -20.18
N GLU A 104 -5.27 9.46 -21.15
CA GLU A 104 -6.21 8.34 -21.22
C GLU A 104 -6.02 7.54 -22.51
N SER A 105 -5.78 6.23 -22.38
CA SER A 105 -5.85 5.30 -23.50
C SER A 105 -6.16 3.88 -23.02
N PRO A 106 -6.73 3.02 -23.87
CA PRO A 106 -6.98 1.62 -23.51
C PRO A 106 -5.70 0.85 -23.12
N SER A 107 -4.57 1.13 -23.77
CA SER A 107 -3.29 0.47 -23.48
C SER A 107 -2.69 0.94 -22.16
N HIS A 108 -2.77 2.23 -21.84
CA HIS A 108 -2.36 2.75 -20.54
C HIS A 108 -3.22 2.19 -19.41
N LYS A 109 -4.54 2.12 -19.61
CA LYS A 109 -5.46 1.47 -18.66
C LYS A 109 -5.07 0.02 -18.40
N LEU A 110 -4.78 -0.75 -19.45
CA LEU A 110 -4.35 -2.14 -19.31
C LEU A 110 -3.05 -2.25 -18.50
N PHE A 111 -2.05 -1.41 -18.80
CA PHE A 111 -0.80 -1.37 -18.05
C PHE A 111 -1.04 -1.08 -16.56
N MET A 112 -1.78 -0.03 -16.26
CA MET A 112 -2.10 0.37 -14.90
C MET A 112 -2.89 -0.71 -14.14
N ARG A 113 -3.86 -1.40 -14.78
CA ARG A 113 -4.56 -2.53 -14.14
C ARG A 113 -3.62 -3.72 -13.88
N ALA A 114 -2.66 -3.96 -14.78
CA ALA A 114 -1.69 -5.03 -14.62
C ALA A 114 -0.72 -4.77 -13.45
N THR A 115 -0.29 -3.54 -13.21
CA THR A 115 0.60 -3.21 -12.08
C THR A 115 -0.08 -3.49 -10.73
N VAL A 116 -1.38 -3.18 -10.59
CA VAL A 116 -2.16 -3.54 -9.38
C VAL A 116 -2.19 -5.06 -9.19
N LEU A 117 -2.48 -5.82 -10.25
CA LEU A 117 -2.50 -7.29 -10.18
C LEU A 117 -1.13 -7.88 -9.82
N VAL A 118 -0.05 -7.38 -10.43
CA VAL A 118 1.31 -7.84 -10.14
C VAL A 118 1.67 -7.57 -8.68
N ALA A 119 1.35 -6.39 -8.16
CA ALA A 119 1.61 -6.05 -6.76
C ALA A 119 0.84 -6.99 -5.80
N ASP A 120 -0.42 -7.30 -6.11
CA ASP A 120 -1.24 -8.26 -5.36
C ASP A 120 -0.68 -9.68 -5.39
N LEU A 121 -0.23 -10.15 -6.58
CA LEU A 121 0.36 -11.47 -6.76
C LEU A 121 1.68 -11.64 -6.01
N LEU A 122 2.44 -10.56 -5.84
CA LEU A 122 3.71 -10.59 -5.13
C LEU A 122 3.53 -10.48 -3.61
N ILE A 123 2.52 -9.75 -3.14
CA ILE A 123 2.44 -9.34 -1.73
C ILE A 123 1.17 -9.87 -1.04
N TYR A 124 -0.02 -9.47 -1.49
CA TYR A 124 -1.29 -9.73 -0.79
C TYR A 124 -1.76 -11.19 -0.85
N ILE A 125 -2.18 -11.64 -2.03
CA ILE A 125 -1.72 -12.88 -2.65
C ILE A 125 -1.17 -13.98 -1.71
N PRO A 126 0.16 -14.16 -1.72
CA PRO A 126 0.86 -15.11 -0.86
C PRO A 126 0.61 -14.92 0.63
N ALA A 127 0.50 -13.69 1.14
CA ALA A 127 0.27 -13.44 2.57
C ALA A 127 -1.02 -14.10 3.04
N VAL A 128 -2.11 -13.95 2.29
CA VAL A 128 -3.41 -14.57 2.61
C VAL A 128 -3.32 -16.08 2.54
N VAL A 129 -2.74 -16.63 1.48
CA VAL A 129 -2.59 -18.09 1.31
C VAL A 129 -1.84 -18.69 2.50
N LEU A 130 -0.69 -18.13 2.84
CA LEU A 130 0.15 -18.67 3.90
C LEU A 130 -0.48 -18.44 5.28
N TYR A 131 -1.11 -17.29 5.52
CA TYR A 131 -1.88 -17.06 6.74
C TYR A 131 -2.98 -18.13 6.94
N CYS A 132 -3.76 -18.40 5.91
CA CYS A 132 -4.82 -19.41 5.98
C CYS A 132 -4.28 -20.84 6.14
N LEU A 133 -3.11 -21.15 5.58
CA LEU A 133 -2.52 -22.47 5.71
C LEU A 133 -1.89 -22.71 7.08
N TYR A 134 -1.15 -21.72 7.60
CA TYR A 134 -0.32 -21.89 8.80
C TYR A 134 -0.97 -21.42 10.09
N LEU A 135 -1.79 -20.35 10.07
CA LEU A 135 -2.36 -19.76 11.29
C LEU A 135 -3.86 -19.97 11.47
N THR A 136 -4.58 -20.44 10.45
CA THR A 136 -5.99 -20.78 10.62
C THR A 136 -6.13 -22.22 11.15
N ASP A 137 -6.73 -22.36 12.33
CA ASP A 137 -7.04 -23.65 12.92
C ASP A 137 -8.31 -24.29 12.34
N GLY A 138 -8.27 -25.61 12.20
CA GLY A 138 -9.41 -26.45 11.80
C GLY A 138 -9.18 -27.24 10.51
N SER A 139 -10.27 -27.76 9.96
CA SER A 139 -10.23 -28.63 8.78
C SER A 139 -9.77 -27.90 7.51
N SER A 140 -9.26 -28.64 6.52
CA SER A 140 -8.89 -28.09 5.20
C SER A 140 -10.04 -27.30 4.56
N LYS A 141 -11.30 -27.73 4.77
CA LYS A 141 -12.47 -27.01 4.27
C LYS A 141 -12.59 -25.62 4.89
N LYS A 142 -12.43 -25.51 6.22
CA LYS A 142 -12.45 -24.22 6.93
C LYS A 142 -11.35 -23.29 6.44
N LYS A 143 -10.11 -23.80 6.29
CA LYS A 143 -8.97 -23.02 5.77
C LYS A 143 -9.25 -22.48 4.36
N VAL A 144 -9.79 -23.32 3.48
CA VAL A 144 -10.17 -22.92 2.10
C VAL A 144 -11.33 -21.92 2.10
N SER A 145 -12.33 -22.09 2.96
CA SER A 145 -13.42 -21.11 3.11
C SER A 145 -12.89 -19.76 3.59
N THR A 146 -12.02 -19.72 4.60
CA THR A 146 -11.38 -18.48 5.07
C THR A 146 -10.54 -17.83 3.97
N LEU A 147 -9.76 -18.62 3.22
CA LEU A 147 -8.99 -18.15 2.07
C LEU A 147 -9.89 -17.47 1.04
N LEU A 148 -11.03 -18.09 0.69
CA LEU A 148 -11.99 -17.50 -0.23
C LEU A 148 -12.59 -16.20 0.31
N CYS A 149 -12.93 -16.13 1.60
CA CYS A 149 -13.46 -14.89 2.19
C CYS A 149 -12.48 -13.72 2.10
N PHE A 150 -11.19 -13.96 2.36
CA PHE A 150 -10.15 -12.92 2.26
C PHE A 150 -9.88 -12.53 0.82
N LEU A 151 -9.72 -13.52 -0.07
CA LEU A 151 -9.39 -13.25 -1.47
C LEU A 151 -10.56 -12.63 -2.22
N LEU A 152 -11.81 -13.03 -1.96
CA LEU A 152 -13.00 -12.52 -2.64
C LEU A 152 -13.70 -11.38 -1.88
N TYR A 153 -13.03 -10.76 -0.90
CA TYR A 153 -13.60 -9.62 -0.19
C TYR A 153 -13.93 -8.47 -1.17
N PRO A 154 -15.22 -8.14 -1.36
CA PRO A 154 -15.63 -7.24 -2.44
C PRO A 154 -15.13 -5.81 -2.25
N GLY A 155 -14.99 -5.35 -1.00
CA GLY A 155 -14.52 -3.99 -0.71
C GLY A 155 -13.13 -3.72 -1.27
N LEU A 156 -12.17 -4.62 -1.00
CA LEU A 156 -10.80 -4.48 -1.51
C LEU A 156 -10.75 -4.61 -3.03
N ILE A 157 -11.48 -5.57 -3.62
CA ILE A 157 -11.50 -5.76 -5.08
C ILE A 157 -12.06 -4.52 -5.79
N LEU A 158 -13.19 -3.99 -5.32
CA LEU A 158 -13.83 -2.83 -5.95
C LEU A 158 -12.98 -1.56 -5.83
N ILE A 159 -12.27 -1.38 -4.71
CA ILE A 159 -11.41 -0.22 -4.52
C ILE A 159 -10.12 -0.35 -5.37
N ASP A 160 -9.43 -1.49 -5.32
CA ASP A 160 -8.15 -1.63 -6.01
C ASP A 160 -8.32 -1.84 -7.53
N TYR A 161 -9.21 -2.75 -7.93
CA TYR A 161 -9.41 -3.12 -9.34
C TYR A 161 -10.53 -2.36 -10.03
N GLY A 162 -11.43 -1.72 -9.29
CA GLY A 162 -12.45 -0.82 -9.85
C GLY A 162 -11.98 0.62 -9.79
N HIS A 163 -11.93 1.17 -8.58
CA HIS A 163 -11.61 2.58 -8.31
C HIS A 163 -10.19 2.98 -8.75
N PHE A 164 -9.24 2.05 -8.66
CA PHE A 164 -7.79 2.19 -8.95
C PHE A 164 -6.98 2.67 -7.74
N GLN A 165 -6.56 1.70 -6.92
CA GLN A 165 -5.76 1.91 -5.72
C GLN A 165 -4.80 0.72 -5.51
N TYR A 166 -3.78 0.91 -4.69
CA TYR A 166 -2.83 -0.13 -4.29
C TYR A 166 -2.95 -0.47 -2.79
N ASN A 167 -4.16 -0.68 -2.26
CA ASN A 167 -4.33 -0.99 -0.84
C ASN A 167 -3.81 -2.38 -0.47
N GLY A 168 -3.91 -3.35 -1.39
CA GLY A 168 -3.47 -4.73 -1.19
C GLY A 168 -2.00 -4.84 -0.79
N VAL A 169 -1.13 -3.94 -1.26
CA VAL A 169 0.29 -3.94 -0.89
C VAL A 169 0.49 -3.67 0.60
N SER A 170 -0.10 -2.58 1.10
CA SER A 170 -0.02 -2.19 2.51
C SER A 170 -0.62 -3.27 3.42
N GLN A 171 -1.84 -3.71 3.09
CA GLN A 171 -2.53 -4.74 3.86
C GLN A 171 -1.81 -6.09 3.80
N GLY A 172 -1.21 -6.42 2.66
CA GLY A 172 -0.41 -7.62 2.48
C GLY A 172 0.84 -7.61 3.36
N PHE A 173 1.56 -6.48 3.42
CA PHE A 173 2.69 -6.32 4.35
C PHE A 173 2.26 -6.40 5.82
N ALA A 174 1.12 -5.80 6.19
CA ALA A 174 0.58 -5.92 7.53
C ALA A 174 0.23 -7.39 7.87
N LEU A 175 -0.38 -8.11 6.93
CA LEU A 175 -0.71 -9.53 7.10
C LEU A 175 0.55 -10.42 7.15
N TRP A 176 1.58 -10.12 6.36
CA TRP A 176 2.90 -10.73 6.51
C TRP A 176 3.49 -10.49 7.90
N GLY A 177 3.29 -9.28 8.45
CA GLY A 177 3.57 -8.94 9.83
C GLY A 177 2.90 -9.91 10.79
N VAL A 178 1.57 -10.00 10.74
CA VAL A 178 0.78 -10.91 11.60
C VAL A 178 1.23 -12.37 11.44
N LEU A 179 1.44 -12.83 10.20
CA LEU A 179 1.89 -14.18 9.90
C LEU A 179 3.24 -14.49 10.56
N ALA A 180 4.23 -13.64 10.35
CA ALA A 180 5.56 -13.82 10.91
C ALA A 180 5.53 -13.78 12.45
N LEU A 181 4.77 -12.86 13.06
CA LEU A 181 4.62 -12.80 14.51
C LEU A 181 3.94 -14.06 15.07
N GLY A 182 2.89 -14.56 14.41
CA GLY A 182 2.21 -15.80 14.78
C GLY A 182 3.11 -17.03 14.72
N LEU A 183 4.09 -17.04 13.80
CA LEU A 183 5.12 -18.08 13.70
C LEU A 183 6.34 -17.84 14.61
N GLY A 184 6.33 -16.75 15.41
CA GLY A 184 7.41 -16.39 16.32
C GLY A 184 8.61 -15.71 15.66
N TRP A 185 8.52 -15.31 14.40
CA TRP A 185 9.55 -14.58 13.66
C TRP A 185 9.45 -13.07 13.88
N ASP A 186 9.73 -12.63 15.12
CA ASP A 186 9.48 -11.26 15.58
C ASP A 186 10.17 -10.19 14.73
N VAL A 187 11.40 -10.44 14.29
CA VAL A 187 12.19 -9.52 13.45
C VAL A 187 11.52 -9.34 12.09
N SER A 188 11.21 -10.44 11.39
CA SER A 188 10.54 -10.40 10.09
C SER A 188 9.16 -9.77 10.18
N GLY A 189 8.41 -10.05 11.25
CA GLY A 189 7.10 -9.45 11.47
C GLY A 189 7.16 -7.94 11.71
N SER A 190 8.16 -7.49 12.48
CA SER A 190 8.40 -6.06 12.73
C SER A 190 8.85 -5.32 11.47
N MET A 191 9.69 -5.96 10.65
CA MET A 191 10.11 -5.42 9.34
C MET A 191 8.91 -5.31 8.39
N ALA A 192 8.12 -6.37 8.24
CA ALA A 192 6.95 -6.37 7.36
C ALA A 192 5.91 -5.30 7.77
N PHE A 193 5.61 -5.16 9.06
CA PHE A 193 4.71 -4.11 9.53
C PHE A 193 5.29 -2.69 9.33
N SER A 194 6.61 -2.52 9.47
CA SER A 194 7.28 -1.25 9.16
C SER A 194 7.16 -0.92 7.66
N LEU A 195 7.29 -1.90 6.77
CA LEU A 195 7.05 -1.72 5.33
C LEU A 195 5.59 -1.34 5.04
N ALA A 196 4.62 -1.95 5.73
CA ALA A 196 3.21 -1.60 5.61
C ALA A 196 2.97 -0.10 5.93
N LEU A 197 3.49 0.37 7.06
CA LEU A 197 3.42 1.78 7.47
C LEU A 197 4.10 2.73 6.49
N ASN A 198 5.23 2.32 5.91
CA ASN A 198 5.97 3.12 4.92
C ASN A 198 5.34 3.06 3.52
N TYR A 199 4.38 2.15 3.28
CA TYR A 199 3.59 2.13 2.06
C TYR A 199 2.32 2.96 2.20
N LYS A 200 1.56 2.79 3.29
CA LYS A 200 0.38 3.62 3.54
C LYS A 200 0.26 3.91 5.04
N GLN A 201 0.26 5.18 5.38
CA GLN A 201 0.21 5.66 6.78
C GLN A 201 -1.05 5.23 7.53
N MET A 202 -2.11 4.84 6.82
CA MET A 202 -3.35 4.32 7.42
C MET A 202 -3.13 3.03 8.23
N GLU A 203 -2.02 2.31 8.02
CA GLU A 203 -1.67 1.15 8.87
C GLU A 203 -1.32 1.54 10.31
N LEU A 204 -1.20 2.83 10.61
CA LEU A 204 -1.10 3.30 12.00
C LEU A 204 -2.28 2.83 12.86
N TYR A 205 -3.45 2.56 12.27
CA TYR A 205 -4.59 1.99 12.98
C TYR A 205 -4.28 0.62 13.60
N HIS A 206 -3.33 -0.14 13.02
CA HIS A 206 -2.88 -1.43 13.54
C HIS A 206 -1.61 -1.33 14.41
N ALA A 207 -1.00 -0.14 14.54
CA ALA A 207 0.29 0.00 15.21
C ALA A 207 0.23 -0.33 16.71
N LEU A 208 -0.83 0.07 17.40
CA LEU A 208 -0.99 -0.19 18.83
C LEU A 208 -1.08 -1.70 19.15
N PRO A 209 -1.92 -2.51 18.46
CA PRO A 209 -1.89 -3.97 18.61
C PRO A 209 -0.51 -4.61 18.40
N PHE A 210 0.20 -4.24 17.32
CA PHE A 210 1.54 -4.76 17.04
C PHE A 210 2.53 -4.40 18.15
N PHE A 211 2.52 -3.14 18.59
CA PHE A 211 3.37 -2.64 19.66
C PHE A 211 3.11 -3.40 20.97
N CYS A 212 1.86 -3.48 21.41
CA CYS A 212 1.49 -4.14 22.65
C CYS A 212 1.82 -5.64 22.63
N TYR A 213 1.63 -6.32 21.50
CA TYR A 213 1.99 -7.73 21.34
C TYR A 213 3.50 -7.95 21.50
N LEU A 214 4.31 -7.19 20.77
CA LEU A 214 5.77 -7.30 20.79
C LEU A 214 6.35 -6.91 22.15
N LEU A 215 5.86 -5.82 22.75
CA LEU A 215 6.27 -5.38 24.08
C LEU A 215 5.88 -6.41 25.14
N GLY A 216 4.65 -6.93 25.10
CA GLY A 216 4.18 -7.97 26.01
C GLY A 216 5.03 -9.25 25.92
N LYS A 217 5.45 -9.63 24.71
CA LYS A 217 6.39 -10.74 24.50
C LYS A 217 7.75 -10.47 25.13
N CYS A 218 8.29 -9.25 25.00
CA CYS A 218 9.54 -8.85 25.62
C CYS A 218 9.45 -8.86 27.16
N VAL A 219 8.36 -8.32 27.73
CA VAL A 219 8.13 -8.31 29.18
C VAL A 219 8.04 -9.74 29.72
N LYS A 220 7.30 -10.63 29.05
CA LYS A 220 7.17 -12.04 29.44
C LYS A 220 8.51 -12.79 29.44
N LEU A 221 9.45 -12.40 28.59
CA LEU A 221 10.81 -12.95 28.52
C LEU A 221 11.79 -12.30 29.53
N GLY A 222 11.36 -11.29 30.28
CA GLY A 222 12.15 -10.57 31.28
C GLY A 222 12.98 -9.43 30.70
N LEU A 223 12.69 -8.19 31.14
CA LEU A 223 13.34 -6.95 30.68
C LEU A 223 14.77 -6.74 31.20
N MET A 224 15.30 -7.64 32.02
CA MET A 224 16.71 -7.62 32.45
C MET A 224 17.55 -8.73 31.78
N GLY A 225 17.00 -9.41 30.77
CA GLY A 225 17.67 -10.52 30.09
C GLY A 225 17.23 -10.69 28.64
N LYS A 226 16.69 -11.87 28.30
CA LYS A 226 16.30 -12.22 26.92
C LYS A 226 15.23 -11.27 26.34
N GLY A 227 14.35 -10.75 27.17
CA GLY A 227 13.33 -9.77 26.77
C GLY A 227 13.93 -8.45 26.32
N LEU A 228 14.94 -7.92 27.02
CA LEU A 228 15.65 -6.70 26.61
C LEU A 228 16.39 -6.91 25.28
N PHE A 229 17.05 -8.06 25.13
CA PHE A 229 17.73 -8.39 23.88
C PHE A 229 16.76 -8.44 22.69
N LEU A 230 15.58 -9.06 22.88
CA LEU A 230 14.54 -9.08 21.85
C LEU A 230 14.02 -7.67 21.54
N LEU A 231 13.77 -6.86 22.56
CA LEU A 231 13.30 -5.47 22.41
C LEU A 231 14.30 -4.64 21.59
N VAL A 232 15.59 -4.74 21.91
CA VAL A 232 16.66 -4.05 21.16
C VAL A 232 16.69 -4.53 19.71
N ARG A 233 16.60 -5.84 19.46
CA ARG A 233 16.56 -6.38 18.09
C ARG A 233 15.37 -5.86 17.29
N ILE A 234 14.19 -5.82 17.89
CA ILE A 234 12.98 -5.27 17.27
C ILE A 234 13.18 -3.78 16.97
N ALA A 235 13.63 -3.00 17.96
CA ALA A 235 13.85 -1.57 17.80
C ALA A 235 14.84 -1.25 16.67
N VAL A 236 15.99 -1.95 16.64
CA VAL A 236 16.97 -1.82 15.56
C VAL A 236 16.37 -2.18 14.21
N THR A 237 15.59 -3.27 14.14
CA THR A 237 14.93 -3.69 12.89
C THR A 237 13.99 -2.62 12.36
N VAL A 238 13.15 -2.05 13.22
CA VAL A 238 12.22 -0.97 12.87
C VAL A 238 13.00 0.26 12.39
N LEU A 239 13.98 0.72 13.18
CA LEU A 239 14.78 1.90 12.85
C LEU A 239 15.53 1.74 11.52
N VAL A 240 16.16 0.59 11.28
CA VAL A 240 16.87 0.31 10.02
C VAL A 240 15.89 0.24 8.85
N THR A 241 14.74 -0.42 9.01
CA THR A 241 13.73 -0.51 7.93
C THR A 241 13.21 0.88 7.57
N PHE A 242 12.86 1.70 8.56
CA PHE A 242 12.45 3.09 8.32
C PHE A 242 13.58 3.90 7.69
N ALA A 243 14.81 3.79 8.18
CA ALA A 243 15.94 4.50 7.60
C ALA A 243 16.13 4.16 6.11
N LEU A 244 16.08 2.88 5.75
CA LEU A 244 16.19 2.43 4.37
C LEU A 244 15.04 2.93 3.49
N CYS A 245 13.80 2.89 3.98
CA CYS A 245 12.66 3.44 3.25
C CYS A 245 12.76 4.96 3.08
N TRP A 246 13.32 5.68 4.05
CA TRP A 246 13.37 7.15 4.04
C TRP A 246 14.64 7.73 3.42
N LEU A 247 15.64 6.93 3.05
CA LEU A 247 16.74 7.41 2.21
C LEU A 247 16.21 7.67 0.79
N PRO A 248 16.54 8.81 0.13
CA PRO A 248 17.51 9.82 0.54
C PRO A 248 16.92 11.00 1.33
N PHE A 249 15.61 11.01 1.63
CA PHE A 249 14.91 12.10 2.33
C PHE A 249 15.45 12.42 3.73
N LEU A 250 16.21 11.50 4.36
CA LEU A 250 16.90 11.75 5.63
C LEU A 250 18.15 12.64 5.53
N SER A 251 18.62 12.97 4.32
CA SER A 251 19.84 13.75 4.12
C SER A 251 19.71 15.20 4.60
N ASP A 252 18.49 15.73 4.63
CA ASP A 252 18.17 17.06 5.09
C ASP A 252 16.92 17.01 6.01
N PRO A 253 16.98 17.54 7.24
CA PRO A 253 15.81 17.59 8.11
C PRO A 253 14.59 18.31 7.49
N HIS A 254 14.82 19.30 6.63
CA HIS A 254 13.73 20.01 5.94
C HIS A 254 13.03 19.11 4.90
N GLN A 255 13.80 18.29 4.16
CA GLN A 255 13.27 17.23 3.29
C GLN A 255 12.39 16.26 4.08
N ALA A 256 12.92 15.68 5.16
CA ALA A 256 12.17 14.72 5.99
C ALA A 256 10.89 15.34 6.58
N LEU A 257 10.98 16.58 7.09
CA LEU A 257 9.82 17.28 7.65
C LEU A 257 8.75 17.56 6.58
N GLN A 258 9.15 17.89 5.35
CA GLN A 258 8.21 18.09 4.25
C GLN A 258 7.47 16.79 3.92
N VAL A 259 8.17 15.66 3.83
CA VAL A 259 7.55 14.35 3.62
C VAL A 259 6.53 14.06 4.71
N VAL A 260 6.88 14.28 5.98
CA VAL A 260 5.94 14.12 7.12
C VAL A 260 4.70 15.00 6.97
N ARG A 261 4.86 16.28 6.60
CA ARG A 261 3.74 17.22 6.40
C ARG A 261 2.80 16.80 5.27
N ARG A 262 3.32 16.15 4.22
CA ARG A 262 2.52 15.61 3.12
C ARG A 262 1.75 14.37 3.55
N ILE A 263 2.38 13.47 4.31
CA ILE A 263 1.76 12.24 4.82
C ILE A 263 0.66 12.54 5.85
N PHE A 264 0.91 13.51 6.73
CA PHE A 264 0.00 13.95 7.80
C PHE A 264 -0.39 15.42 7.62
N PRO A 265 -1.36 15.71 6.73
CA PRO A 265 -1.80 17.08 6.50
C PRO A 265 -2.60 17.60 7.69
N VAL A 266 -1.94 18.28 8.63
CA VAL A 266 -2.58 18.88 9.82
C VAL A 266 -3.52 20.05 9.46
N ALA A 267 -3.39 20.61 8.24
CA ALA A 267 -4.04 21.85 7.82
C ALA A 267 -5.38 21.69 7.08
N ARG A 268 -5.93 20.48 6.91
CA ARG A 268 -7.27 20.32 6.31
C ARG A 268 -8.33 20.54 7.38
N GLY A 269 -9.16 21.58 7.21
CA GLY A 269 -10.28 21.87 8.11
C GLY A 269 -11.15 20.63 8.29
N LEU A 270 -11.49 20.30 9.55
CA LEU A 270 -12.21 19.10 9.98
C LEU A 270 -13.60 18.87 9.33
N PHE A 271 -14.08 19.76 8.47
CA PHE A 271 -15.42 19.73 7.88
C PHE A 271 -15.47 19.89 6.35
N GLU A 272 -14.33 19.88 5.64
CA GLU A 272 -14.33 20.06 4.17
C GLU A 272 -14.55 18.77 3.38
N SER A 273 -14.31 17.59 3.98
CA SER A 273 -14.76 16.33 3.40
C SER A 273 -16.21 16.09 3.80
N GLN A 274 -17.16 16.24 2.88
CA GLN A 274 -18.54 15.79 3.07
C GLN A 274 -18.58 14.26 3.25
N LEU A 275 -18.33 13.79 4.47
CA LEU A 275 -18.61 12.44 4.91
C LEU A 275 -19.60 12.53 6.08
N VAL A 276 -20.88 12.36 5.72
CA VAL A 276 -21.97 11.88 6.59
C VAL A 276 -22.12 12.60 7.94
N SER A 277 -22.49 13.88 7.91
CA SER A 277 -23.24 14.52 9.01
C SER A 277 -23.84 15.85 8.54
N LYS A 278 -25.00 15.80 7.90
CA LYS A 278 -26.04 16.86 7.86
C LYS A 278 -27.19 16.40 6.97
N GLY A 279 -27.95 15.44 7.49
CA GLY A 279 -29.30 15.09 7.04
C GLY A 279 -30.26 15.22 8.20
N ALA A 280 -30.25 16.35 8.92
CA ALA A 280 -31.25 16.71 9.92
C ALA A 280 -31.22 18.22 10.15
N ARG A 281 -32.38 18.86 9.93
CA ARG A 281 -32.73 20.30 9.79
C ARG A 281 -32.95 20.63 8.31
N GLY A 282 -34.17 20.64 7.77
CA GLY A 282 -35.35 21.42 8.22
C GLY A 282 -34.97 22.90 8.11
N ILE A 283 -35.43 23.69 7.15
CA ILE A 283 -36.79 23.91 6.60
C ILE A 283 -36.64 24.25 5.12
#